data_AF-A0A7J6J1J4-F1
#
_entry.id   AF-A0A7J6J1J4-F1
#
_cell.length_a   1.000
_cell.length_b   1.000
_cell.length_c   1.000
_cell.angle_alpha   90.00
_cell.angle_beta   90.00
_cell.angle_gamma   90.00
#
_symmetry.space_group_name_H-M   'P 1'
#
loop_
_entity.id
_entity.type
_entity.pdbx_description
1 polymer ?
#
loop_
_entity_poly.entity_id
_entity_poly.type
_entity_poly.pdbx_seq_one_letter_code
_entity_poly.pdbx_strand_id
1 'polypeptide(L)'
;MTDLAALDSGSRPFTSKELGEMDLSIRNTNLPFDILETLEDLQAFQTKNAPPGLDSPYEKATLGLRDIAKTLAACGVFSEAGIVLRWLYFLDADILTDIETLQPPALLLVAYFAVILSSMEKTVWYLNGWGEAIIRQVDQLLEEDSKERSMFAWAKQQIPHKLP
;
A
#
# COMPACT_ATOMS: atom_id res chain seq x y z
N MET A 1 -22.89 13.20 -39.83
CA MET A 1 -23.40 12.89 -38.47
C MET A 1 -22.89 11.50 -38.17
N THR A 2 -21.66 11.44 -37.65
CA THR A 2 -20.84 10.23 -37.60
C THR A 2 -20.99 9.61 -36.22
N ASP A 3 -21.30 8.32 -36.24
CA ASP A 3 -21.62 7.46 -35.10
C ASP A 3 -20.48 7.44 -34.05
N LEU A 4 -20.79 7.83 -32.83
CA LEU A 4 -19.88 7.93 -31.67
C LEU A 4 -19.98 6.69 -30.75
N ALA A 5 -20.54 5.58 -31.24
CA ALA A 5 -20.77 4.37 -30.43
C ALA A 5 -19.65 3.30 -30.51
N ALA A 6 -18.50 3.58 -31.12
CA ALA A 6 -17.46 2.56 -31.39
C ALA A 6 -16.18 2.67 -30.54
N LEU A 7 -16.25 3.24 -29.33
CA LEU A 7 -15.12 3.31 -28.39
C LEU A 7 -15.56 2.93 -26.96
N ASP A 8 -16.16 1.75 -26.82
CA ASP A 8 -16.18 1.03 -25.53
C ASP A 8 -15.14 -0.09 -25.60
N SER A 9 -13.86 0.28 -25.51
CA SER A 9 -12.80 -0.66 -25.22
C SER A 9 -12.95 -1.07 -23.75
N GLY A 10 -13.76 -2.11 -23.53
CA GLY A 10 -14.08 -2.63 -22.22
C GLY A 10 -12.83 -2.97 -21.39
N SER A 11 -12.47 -2.05 -20.50
CA SER A 11 -11.76 -2.40 -19.27
C SER A 11 -12.80 -2.89 -18.28
N ARG A 12 -13.14 -4.18 -18.33
CA ARG A 12 -13.87 -4.79 -17.23
C ARG A 12 -12.97 -4.75 -15.99
N PRO A 13 -13.43 -4.21 -14.85
CA PRO A 13 -12.70 -4.39 -13.60
C PRO A 13 -12.64 -5.89 -13.29
N PHE A 14 -11.45 -6.39 -12.96
CA PHE A 14 -11.25 -7.78 -12.53
C PHE A 14 -12.12 -8.05 -11.30
N THR A 15 -12.86 -9.14 -11.32
CA THR A 15 -13.72 -9.50 -10.18
C THR A 15 -12.87 -10.04 -9.04
N SER A 16 -13.23 -9.72 -7.79
CA SER A 16 -12.53 -10.19 -6.57
C SER A 16 -12.35 -11.71 -6.50
N LYS A 17 -13.19 -12.47 -7.22
CA LYS A 17 -13.15 -13.93 -7.28
C LYS A 17 -12.04 -14.42 -8.22
N GLU A 18 -11.82 -13.75 -9.35
CA GLU A 18 -10.76 -14.09 -10.30
C GLU A 18 -9.36 -13.72 -9.77
N LEU A 19 -9.28 -12.65 -8.97
CA LEU A 19 -8.04 -12.25 -8.26
C LEU A 19 -7.65 -13.21 -7.12
N GLY A 20 -8.58 -14.05 -6.64
CA GLY A 20 -8.34 -15.03 -5.59
C GLY A 20 -7.81 -16.38 -6.09
N GLU A 21 -7.96 -16.67 -7.39
CA GLU A 21 -7.57 -17.95 -7.99
C GLU A 21 -6.35 -17.85 -8.93
N MET A 22 -5.92 -16.63 -9.29
CA MET A 22 -4.60 -16.46 -9.89
C MET A 22 -3.57 -16.88 -8.84
N ASP A 23 -2.90 -18.01 -9.08
CA ASP A 23 -1.60 -18.31 -8.48
C ASP A 23 -0.78 -17.02 -8.65
N LEU A 24 -0.67 -16.26 -7.56
CA LEU A 24 0.11 -15.04 -7.45
C LEU A 24 1.54 -15.50 -7.61
N SER A 25 1.92 -15.79 -8.85
CA SER A 25 3.28 -16.07 -9.23
C SER A 25 3.98 -14.72 -9.11
N ILE A 26 4.36 -14.40 -7.88
CA ILE A 26 5.22 -13.32 -7.39
C ILE A 26 6.54 -13.25 -8.19
N ARG A 27 6.80 -14.25 -9.06
CA ARG A 27 7.98 -14.43 -9.89
C ARG A 27 8.37 -13.23 -10.76
N ASN A 28 7.46 -12.27 -11.02
CA ASN A 28 7.75 -11.06 -11.79
C ASN A 28 7.45 -9.73 -11.08
N THR A 29 7.21 -9.73 -9.77
CA THR A 29 7.07 -8.49 -8.97
C THR A 29 8.18 -8.35 -7.94
N ASN A 30 8.61 -7.12 -7.64
CA ASN A 30 9.54 -6.86 -6.53
C ASN A 30 8.80 -6.68 -5.18
N LEU A 31 7.56 -7.17 -5.06
CA LEU A 31 6.82 -7.12 -3.80
C LEU A 31 7.38 -8.15 -2.81
N PRO A 32 7.38 -7.86 -1.50
CA PRO A 32 7.65 -8.86 -0.48
C PRO A 32 6.69 -10.05 -0.61
N PHE A 33 7.18 -11.25 -0.36
CA PHE A 33 6.38 -12.48 -0.55
C PHE A 33 5.24 -12.61 0.49
N ASP A 34 5.43 -12.00 1.66
CA ASP A 34 4.54 -12.03 2.82
C ASP A 34 3.63 -10.77 2.90
N ILE A 35 3.69 -9.86 1.92
CA ILE A 35 2.94 -8.58 1.96
C ILE A 35 1.45 -8.74 2.27
N LEU A 36 0.81 -9.78 1.71
CA LEU A 36 -0.62 -10.01 1.93
C LEU A 36 -0.89 -10.50 3.35
N GLU A 37 -0.05 -11.38 3.90
CA GLU A 37 -0.15 -11.86 5.28
C GLU A 37 0.07 -10.71 6.26
N THR A 38 1.12 -9.91 6.07
CA THR A 38 1.40 -8.78 6.97
C THR A 38 0.34 -7.67 6.89
N LEU A 39 -0.34 -7.50 5.76
CA LEU A 39 -1.49 -6.59 5.67
C LEU A 39 -2.73 -7.12 6.42
N GLU A 40 -2.87 -8.44 6.60
CA GLU A 40 -3.91 -9.02 7.49
C GLU A 40 -3.55 -8.74 8.95
N ASP A 41 -2.28 -8.92 9.31
CA ASP A 41 -1.79 -8.59 10.65
C ASP A 41 -1.97 -7.09 10.96
N LEU A 42 -1.71 -6.21 9.98
CA LEU A 42 -1.95 -4.78 10.10
C LEU A 42 -3.43 -4.46 10.34
N GLN A 43 -4.32 -5.09 9.57
CA GLN A 43 -5.76 -4.92 9.75
C GLN A 43 -6.20 -5.37 11.14
N ALA A 44 -5.77 -6.56 11.58
CA ALA A 44 -6.07 -7.08 12.91
C ALA A 44 -5.53 -6.18 14.02
N PHE A 45 -4.33 -5.62 13.84
CA PHE A 45 -3.74 -4.65 14.76
C PHE A 45 -4.58 -3.37 14.83
N GLN A 46 -5.00 -2.83 13.69
CA GLN A 46 -5.81 -1.60 13.63
C GLN A 46 -7.18 -1.83 14.27
N THR A 47 -7.89 -2.91 13.96
CA THR A 47 -9.19 -3.22 14.60
C THR A 47 -9.10 -3.30 16.13
N LYS A 48 -7.92 -3.67 16.66
CA LYS A 48 -7.70 -3.74 18.11
C LYS A 48 -7.27 -2.41 18.74
N ASN A 49 -6.61 -1.53 17.99
CA ASN A 49 -5.95 -0.34 18.53
C ASN A 49 -6.42 0.99 17.90
N ALA A 50 -7.35 0.95 16.95
CA ALA A 50 -7.89 2.16 16.32
C ALA A 50 -8.72 2.97 17.32
N PRO A 51 -8.79 4.30 17.14
CA PRO A 51 -9.68 5.13 17.92
C PRO A 51 -11.15 4.71 17.71
N PRO A 52 -12.00 4.75 18.75
CA PRO A 52 -13.40 4.37 18.63
C PRO A 52 -14.12 5.14 17.52
N GLY A 53 -14.73 4.44 16.57
CA GLY A 53 -15.47 5.06 15.45
C GLY A 53 -14.63 5.33 14.20
N LEU A 54 -13.32 5.07 14.24
CA LEU A 54 -12.44 5.13 13.05
C LEU A 54 -12.10 3.75 12.46
N ASP A 55 -12.72 2.69 12.96
CA ASP A 55 -12.43 1.31 12.52
C ASP A 55 -12.68 1.13 11.00
N SER A 56 -13.78 1.71 10.49
CA SER A 56 -14.15 1.57 9.07
C SER A 56 -13.19 2.32 8.11
N PRO A 57 -12.79 3.58 8.37
CA PRO A 57 -11.77 4.25 7.57
C PRO A 57 -10.42 3.50 7.49
N TYR A 58 -9.91 2.99 8.62
CA TYR A 58 -8.65 2.25 8.67
C TYR A 58 -8.75 0.91 7.94
N GLU A 59 -9.87 0.20 8.13
CA GLU A 59 -10.17 -1.03 7.39
C GLU A 59 -10.14 -0.80 5.88
N LYS A 60 -10.84 0.23 5.38
CA LYS A 60 -10.85 0.56 3.95
C LYS A 60 -9.46 0.92 3.43
N ALA A 61 -8.69 1.71 4.18
CA ALA A 61 -7.34 2.09 3.80
C ALA A 61 -6.42 0.86 3.66
N THR A 62 -6.51 -0.08 4.61
CA THR A 62 -5.74 -1.34 4.58
C THR A 62 -6.20 -2.27 3.47
N LEU A 63 -7.52 -2.39 3.23
CA LEU A 63 -8.05 -3.13 2.08
C LEU A 63 -7.58 -2.53 0.75
N GLY A 64 -7.52 -1.21 0.64
CA GLY A 64 -6.96 -0.52 -0.52
C GLY A 64 -5.49 -0.88 -0.80
N LEU A 65 -4.67 -1.01 0.24
CA LEU A 65 -3.28 -1.49 0.08
C LEU A 65 -3.23 -2.93 -0.41
N ARG A 66 -4.11 -3.81 0.10
CA ARG A 66 -4.21 -5.22 -0.32
C ARG A 66 -4.61 -5.32 -1.80
N ASP A 67 -5.58 -4.54 -2.23
CA ASP A 67 -6.05 -4.53 -3.61
C ASP A 67 -4.97 -4.04 -4.58
N ILE A 68 -4.18 -3.04 -4.17
CA ILE A 68 -3.03 -2.57 -4.94
C ILE A 68 -1.96 -3.64 -5.02
N ALA A 69 -1.60 -4.29 -3.90
CA ALA A 69 -0.62 -5.37 -3.90
C ALA A 69 -1.03 -6.52 -4.83
N LYS A 70 -2.30 -6.93 -4.79
CA LYS A 70 -2.86 -7.95 -5.70
C LYS A 70 -2.84 -7.49 -7.16
N THR A 71 -3.20 -6.24 -7.42
CA THR A 71 -3.19 -5.68 -8.78
C THR A 71 -1.78 -5.62 -9.35
N LEU A 72 -0.81 -5.16 -8.57
CA LEU A 72 0.60 -5.15 -8.95
C LEU A 72 1.12 -6.57 -9.21
N ALA A 73 0.80 -7.53 -8.33
CA ALA A 73 1.12 -8.94 -8.52
C ALA A 73 0.53 -9.50 -9.83
N ALA A 74 -0.71 -9.14 -10.17
CA ALA A 74 -1.36 -9.56 -11.40
C ALA A 74 -0.77 -8.90 -12.66
N CYS A 75 -0.38 -7.63 -12.58
CA CYS A 75 0.21 -6.88 -13.70
C CYS A 75 1.69 -7.21 -13.95
N GLY A 76 2.44 -7.62 -12.92
CA GLY A 76 3.85 -7.95 -13.02
C GLY A 76 4.69 -6.78 -13.55
N VAL A 77 5.47 -7.02 -14.61
CA VAL A 77 6.35 -6.01 -15.23
C VAL A 77 5.60 -4.85 -15.92
N PHE A 78 4.29 -5.00 -16.16
CA PHE A 78 3.45 -3.97 -16.78
C PHE A 78 2.84 -3.01 -15.75
N SER A 79 3.22 -3.11 -14.48
CA SER A 79 2.73 -2.22 -13.44
C SER A 79 3.14 -0.76 -13.67
N GLU A 80 2.15 0.10 -13.82
CA GLU A 80 2.33 1.56 -13.87
C GLU A 80 2.20 2.18 -12.48
N ALA A 81 2.94 3.26 -12.24
CA ALA A 81 2.92 3.97 -10.96
C ALA A 81 1.51 4.45 -10.54
N GLY A 82 0.62 4.69 -11.50
CA GLY A 82 -0.77 5.05 -11.23
C GLY A 82 -1.49 4.01 -10.37
N ILE A 83 -1.11 2.73 -10.45
CA ILE A 83 -1.71 1.65 -9.65
C ILE A 83 -1.41 1.86 -8.16
N VAL A 84 -0.15 2.16 -7.80
CA VAL A 84 0.21 2.40 -6.39
C VAL A 84 -0.28 3.76 -5.91
N LEU A 85 -0.12 4.81 -6.73
CA LEU A 85 -0.53 6.18 -6.36
C LEU A 85 -2.04 6.31 -6.19
N ARG A 86 -2.82 5.44 -6.82
CA ARG A 86 -4.27 5.35 -6.64
C ARG A 86 -4.68 5.31 -5.17
N TRP A 87 -3.91 4.65 -4.31
CA TRP A 87 -4.20 4.56 -2.87
C TRP A 87 -4.47 5.93 -2.24
N LEU A 88 -3.62 6.91 -2.56
CA LEU A 88 -3.66 8.25 -1.96
C LEU A 88 -4.95 9.00 -2.31
N TYR A 89 -5.56 8.70 -3.46
CA TYR A 89 -6.79 9.35 -3.92
C TYR A 89 -8.06 8.76 -3.28
N PHE A 90 -7.98 7.55 -2.74
CA PHE A 90 -9.12 6.85 -2.14
C PHE A 90 -9.07 6.84 -0.60
N LEU A 91 -8.12 7.56 -0.01
CA LEU A 91 -8.07 7.72 1.44
C LEU A 91 -9.25 8.55 1.94
N ASP A 92 -9.93 8.03 2.97
CA ASP A 92 -10.96 8.77 3.70
C ASP A 92 -10.32 10.01 4.38
N ALA A 93 -11.08 11.11 4.48
CA ALA A 93 -10.58 12.38 5.04
C ALA A 93 -10.08 12.26 6.49
N ASP A 94 -10.67 11.35 7.26
CA ASP A 94 -10.25 11.07 8.63
C ASP A 94 -8.83 10.48 8.67
N ILE A 95 -8.50 9.59 7.72
CA ILE A 95 -7.14 9.03 7.61
C ILE A 95 -6.15 10.10 7.18
N LEU A 96 -6.53 10.99 6.26
CA LEU A 96 -5.68 12.13 5.88
C LEU A 96 -5.40 13.02 7.09
N THR A 97 -6.41 13.29 7.91
CA THR A 97 -6.27 14.06 9.17
C THR A 97 -5.34 13.36 10.15
N ASP A 98 -5.46 12.04 10.29
CA ASP A 98 -4.57 11.24 11.15
C ASP A 98 -3.13 11.22 10.63
N ILE A 99 -2.92 11.21 9.31
CA ILE A 99 -1.58 11.36 8.70
C ILE A 99 -1.02 12.77 8.99
N GLU A 100 -1.81 13.83 8.80
CA GLU A 100 -1.39 15.21 9.04
C GLU A 100 -1.04 15.47 10.51
N THR A 101 -1.76 14.83 11.42
CA THR A 101 -1.52 14.91 12.87
C THR A 101 -0.55 13.84 13.38
N LEU A 102 0.08 13.09 12.47
CA LEU A 102 1.12 12.09 12.75
C LEU A 102 0.66 11.00 13.74
N GLN A 103 -0.61 10.58 13.67
CA GLN A 103 -1.12 9.50 14.50
C GLN A 103 -0.38 8.19 14.19
N PRO A 104 0.15 7.46 15.20
CA PRO A 104 0.92 6.24 14.99
C PRO A 104 0.25 5.18 14.09
N PRO A 105 -1.07 4.91 14.20
CA PRO A 105 -1.74 3.96 13.32
C PRO A 105 -1.75 4.39 11.84
N ALA A 106 -1.89 5.69 11.57
CA ALA A 106 -1.82 6.23 10.21
C ALA A 106 -0.39 6.22 9.66
N LEU A 107 0.61 6.49 10.51
CA LEU A 107 2.02 6.35 10.11
C LEU A 107 2.37 4.90 9.72
N LEU A 108 1.77 3.90 10.36
CA LEU A 108 1.89 2.50 9.93
C LEU A 108 1.31 2.28 8.53
N LEU A 109 0.12 2.80 8.22
CA LEU A 109 -0.44 2.70 6.86
C LEU A 109 0.53 3.27 5.81
N VAL A 110 1.09 4.44 6.11
CA VAL A 110 2.05 5.12 5.24
C VAL A 110 3.35 4.32 5.09
N ALA A 111 3.83 3.64 6.14
CA ALA A 111 4.99 2.76 6.06
C ALA A 111 4.75 1.52 5.17
N TYR A 112 3.57 0.89 5.27
CA TYR A 112 3.22 -0.25 4.41
C TYR A 112 3.01 0.18 2.96
N PHE A 113 2.42 1.36 2.74
CA PHE A 113 2.38 1.99 1.42
C PHE A 113 3.79 2.20 0.86
N ALA A 114 4.74 2.67 1.66
CA ALA A 114 6.13 2.89 1.24
C ALA A 114 6.82 1.59 0.78
N VAL A 115 6.53 0.46 1.41
CA VAL A 115 7.03 -0.86 0.98
C VAL A 115 6.50 -1.21 -0.40
N ILE A 116 5.20 -1.06 -0.63
CA ILE A 116 4.57 -1.31 -1.93
C ILE A 116 5.13 -0.34 -2.98
N LEU A 117 5.28 0.94 -2.65
CA LEU A 117 5.86 1.96 -3.51
C LEU A 117 7.30 1.61 -3.91
N SER A 118 8.10 1.13 -2.97
CA SER A 118 9.51 0.75 -3.19
C SER A 118 9.66 -0.39 -4.19
N SER A 119 8.68 -1.29 -4.25
CA SER A 119 8.68 -2.39 -5.22
C SER A 119 8.65 -1.90 -6.67
N MET A 120 8.20 -0.65 -6.90
CA MET A 120 8.11 -0.03 -8.23
C MET A 120 9.33 0.81 -8.61
N GLU A 121 10.27 1.08 -7.70
CA GLU A 121 11.41 1.97 -7.98
C GLU A 121 12.31 1.46 -9.12
N LYS A 122 12.39 0.14 -9.31
CA LYS A 122 13.20 -0.46 -10.39
C LYS A 122 12.60 -0.24 -11.78
N THR A 123 11.27 -0.11 -11.87
CA THR A 123 10.55 0.05 -13.15
C THR A 123 10.14 1.51 -13.39
N VAL A 124 10.02 2.31 -12.33
CA VAL A 124 9.55 3.71 -12.38
C VAL A 124 10.61 4.63 -11.78
N TRP A 125 11.43 5.22 -12.65
CA TRP A 125 12.61 6.01 -12.25
C TRP A 125 12.31 7.18 -11.29
N TYR A 126 11.16 7.85 -11.41
CA TYR A 126 10.85 9.03 -10.61
C TYR A 126 10.37 8.69 -9.19
N LEU A 127 10.03 7.44 -8.91
CA LEU A 127 9.69 6.97 -7.57
C LEU A 127 10.93 6.60 -6.74
N ASN A 128 12.11 6.54 -7.39
CA ASN A 128 13.34 6.11 -6.73
C ASN A 128 13.66 6.96 -5.48
N GLY A 129 13.75 6.30 -4.33
CA GLY A 129 14.09 6.91 -3.04
C GLY A 129 12.87 7.41 -2.25
N TRP A 130 11.66 7.35 -2.79
CA TRP A 130 10.46 7.81 -2.08
C TRP A 130 10.15 6.90 -0.90
N GLY A 131 10.19 5.57 -1.10
CA GLY A 131 9.86 4.65 -0.02
C GLY A 131 10.86 4.71 1.13
N GLU A 132 12.15 4.83 0.82
CA GLU A 132 13.19 5.04 1.83
C GLU A 132 13.01 6.34 2.61
N ALA A 133 12.71 7.44 1.92
CA ALA A 133 12.45 8.73 2.57
C ALA A 133 11.26 8.65 3.53
N ILE A 134 10.18 7.98 3.11
CA ILE A 134 8.98 7.77 3.94
C ILE A 134 9.30 6.90 5.16
N ILE A 135 9.94 5.74 4.98
CA ILE A 135 10.31 4.86 6.10
C ILE A 135 11.19 5.59 7.10
N ARG A 136 12.19 6.33 6.63
CA ARG A 136 13.06 7.11 7.52
C ARG A 136 12.27 8.15 8.32
N GLN A 137 11.30 8.81 7.70
CA GLN A 137 10.46 9.78 8.41
C GLN A 137 9.57 9.10 9.45
N VAL A 138 8.93 7.98 9.11
CA VAL A 138 8.09 7.23 10.07
C VAL A 138 8.94 6.69 11.23
N ASP A 139 10.15 6.20 10.96
CA ASP A 139 11.09 5.70 11.98
C ASP A 139 11.47 6.77 13.02
N GLN A 140 11.54 8.04 12.61
CA GLN A 140 11.82 9.17 13.50
C GLN A 140 10.60 9.63 14.31
N LEU A 141 9.40 9.37 13.80
CA LEU A 141 8.15 9.85 14.40
C LEU A 141 7.52 8.83 15.37
N LEU A 142 7.78 7.54 15.18
CA LEU A 142 7.29 6.51 16.10
C LEU A 142 8.12 6.49 17.39
N GLU A 143 7.44 6.56 18.53
CA GLU A 143 8.06 6.38 19.86
C GLU A 143 8.71 4.99 19.97
N GLU A 144 9.82 4.86 20.71
CA GLU A 144 10.59 3.60 20.79
C GLU A 144 9.81 2.46 21.47
N ASP A 145 8.96 2.78 22.44
CA ASP A 145 8.21 1.80 23.24
C ASP A 145 6.76 1.61 22.75
N SER A 146 6.42 2.14 21.57
CA SER A 146 5.07 2.07 21.02
C SER A 146 4.73 0.67 20.51
N LYS A 147 3.44 0.29 20.54
CA LYS A 147 2.99 -1.02 20.01
C LYS A 147 3.19 -1.12 18.49
N GLU A 148 3.13 0.02 17.81
CA GLU A 148 3.30 0.18 16.39
C GLU A 148 4.72 -0.12 15.94
N ARG A 149 5.75 0.10 16.80
CA ARG A 149 7.15 -0.22 16.48
C ARG A 149 7.35 -1.65 16.03
N SER A 150 6.69 -2.60 16.67
CA SER A 150 6.77 -4.03 16.31
C SER A 150 6.28 -4.29 14.90
N MET A 151 5.16 -3.64 14.50
CA MET A 151 4.62 -3.74 13.14
C MET A 151 5.50 -3.00 12.13
N PHE A 152 5.98 -1.82 12.50
CA PHE A 152 6.85 -0.99 11.66
C PHE A 152 8.20 -1.66 11.37
N ALA A 153 8.74 -2.45 12.30
CA ALA A 153 10.01 -3.15 12.12
C ALA A 153 10.02 -4.03 10.86
N TRP A 154 8.90 -4.67 10.53
CA TRP A 154 8.75 -5.41 9.29
C TRP A 154 8.89 -4.50 8.06
N ALA A 155 8.14 -3.39 8.02
CA ALA A 155 8.17 -2.46 6.89
C ALA A 155 9.57 -1.88 6.65
N LYS A 156 10.29 -1.58 7.73
CA LYS A 156 11.68 -1.10 7.69
C LYS A 156 12.66 -2.11 7.09
N GLN A 157 12.45 -3.41 7.33
CA GLN A 157 13.32 -4.47 6.80
C GLN A 157 13.18 -4.66 5.27
N GLN A 158 12.04 -4.27 4.70
CA GLN A 158 11.77 -4.47 3.27
C GLN A 158 12.51 -3.47 2.38
N ILE A 159 12.94 -2.33 2.93
CA ILE A 159 13.55 -1.25 2.15
C ILE A 159 15.05 -1.21 2.46
N PRO A 160 15.92 -1.62 1.52
CA PRO A 160 17.34 -1.59 1.73
C PRO A 160 17.80 -0.14 1.93
N HIS A 161 18.59 0.12 2.98
CA HIS A 161 19.27 1.42 3.14
C HIS A 161 20.16 1.67 1.92
N LYS A 162 19.85 2.72 1.16
CA LYS A 162 20.76 3.20 0.14
C LYS A 162 21.72 4.15 0.84
N LEU A 163 23.01 3.82 0.84
CA LEU A 163 24.06 4.67 1.40
C LEU A 163 23.98 6.07 0.75
N PRO A 164 24.14 7.16 1.52
CA PRO A 164 24.17 8.52 0.98
C PRO A 164 25.35 8.77 0.05
#